data_AF-A0A9E3QRE5-F1
#
_entry.id   AF-A0A9E3QRE5-F1
#
_cell.length_a   1.000
_cell.length_b   1.000
_cell.length_c   1.000
_cell.angle_alpha   90.00
_cell.angle_beta   90.00
_cell.angle_gamma   90.00
#
_symmetry.space_group_name_H-M   'P 1'
#
loop_
_entity.id
_entity.type
_entity.pdbx_description
1 polymer ?
#
loop_
_entity_poly.entity_id
_entity_poly.type
_entity_poly.pdbx_seq_one_letter_code
_entity_poly.pdbx_strand_id
1 'polypeptide(L)' 'MSTATRELPVDMVVPLGPVGWEGLELYLKLMGDRPGPRIHYHEGFLTLVTPSPLHEYRADRLDGLVKAR' A
#
# COMPACT_ATOMS: atom_id res chain seq x y z
N MET A 1 5.21 33.68 -16.32
CA MET A 1 4.14 32.71 -16.02
C MET A 1 4.81 31.50 -15.37
N SER A 2 4.55 31.26 -14.08
CA SER A 2 5.14 30.12 -13.37
C SER A 2 4.34 28.87 -13.71
N THR A 3 4.97 27.91 -14.39
CA THR A 3 4.40 26.57 -14.58
C THR A 3 4.31 25.90 -13.22
N ALA A 4 3.10 25.79 -12.68
CA ALA A 4 2.86 24.97 -11.51
C ALA A 4 3.21 23.52 -11.86
N THR A 5 4.31 23.01 -11.32
CA THR A 5 4.65 21.60 -11.36
C THR A 5 3.52 20.86 -10.66
N ARG A 6 2.64 20.21 -11.44
CA ARG A 6 1.58 19.36 -10.90
C ARG A 6 2.27 18.13 -10.33
N GLU A 7 2.55 18.14 -9.03
CA GLU A 7 3.05 16.97 -8.32
C GLU A 7 2.06 15.83 -8.55
N LEU A 8 2.53 14.76 -9.19
CA LEU A 8 1.73 13.56 -9.33
C LEU A 8 1.56 12.96 -7.93
N PRO A 9 0.34 12.54 -7.54
CA PRO A 9 0.16 11.87 -6.26
C PRO A 9 1.04 10.63 -6.23
N VAL A 10 1.97 10.58 -5.28
CA VAL A 10 2.85 9.45 -5.00
C VAL A 10 2.26 8.59 -3.91
N ASP A 11 2.69 7.33 -3.84
CA ASP A 11 2.29 6.44 -2.76
C ASP A 11 2.79 6.97 -1.41
N MET A 12 1.95 6.94 -0.38
CA MET A 12 2.38 7.18 0.98
C MET A 12 2.76 5.85 1.62
N VAL A 13 4.03 5.75 2.02
CA VAL A 13 4.60 4.52 2.61
C VAL A 13 5.02 4.82 4.05
N VAL A 14 4.45 4.09 5.00
CA VAL A 14 4.76 4.23 6.43
C VAL A 14 5.30 2.90 6.96
N PRO A 15 6.61 2.80 7.24
CA PRO A 15 7.17 1.63 7.87
C PRO A 15 6.84 1.62 9.37
N LEU A 16 6.44 0.46 9.86
CA LEU A 16 6.19 0.13 11.26
C LEU A 16 7.09 -1.07 11.59
N GLY A 17 8.16 -0.83 12.34
CA GLY A 17 9.14 -1.89 12.57
C GLY A 17 10.09 -1.61 13.73
N PRO A 18 10.68 -2.68 14.31
CA PRO A 18 10.37 -4.10 14.03
C PRO A 18 9.03 -4.51 14.68
N VAL A 19 8.23 -5.29 13.97
CA VAL A 19 6.92 -5.79 14.42
C VAL A 19 6.94 -7.31 14.31
N GLY A 20 6.79 -8.00 15.43
CA GLY A 20 6.64 -9.47 15.46
C GLY A 20 5.28 -9.92 14.96
N TRP A 21 5.11 -11.23 14.81
CA TRP A 21 3.86 -11.84 14.33
C TRP A 21 2.65 -11.44 15.19
N GLU A 22 2.79 -11.44 16.50
CA GLU A 22 1.74 -11.05 17.45
C GLU A 22 1.34 -9.58 17.28
N GLY A 23 2.31 -8.72 16.96
CA GLY A 23 2.06 -7.30 16.69
C GLY A 23 1.27 -7.10 15.40
N LEU A 24 1.56 -7.87 14.36
CA LEU A 24 0.77 -7.89 13.13
C LEU A 24 -0.67 -8.35 13.41
N GLU A 25 -0.86 -9.45 14.14
CA GLU A 25 -2.19 -9.97 14.46
C GLU A 25 -3.04 -8.94 15.23
N LEU A 26 -2.43 -8.28 16.22
CA LEU A 26 -3.10 -7.21 16.97
C LEU A 26 -3.48 -6.04 16.04
N TYR A 27 -2.55 -5.62 15.18
CA TYR A 27 -2.81 -4.56 14.21
C TYR A 27 -3.99 -4.90 13.28
N LEU A 28 -4.02 -6.12 12.73
CA LEU A 28 -5.11 -6.58 11.86
C LEU A 28 -6.46 -6.63 12.61
N LYS A 29 -6.47 -7.09 13.86
CA LYS A 29 -7.68 -7.07 14.71
C LYS A 29 -8.20 -5.65 14.95
N LEU A 30 -7.30 -4.68 15.14
CA LEU A 30 -7.68 -3.28 15.40
C LEU A 30 -8.20 -2.58 14.13
N MET A 31 -7.55 -2.83 12.99
CA MET A 31 -7.94 -2.21 11.73
C MET A 31 -9.23 -2.83 11.19
N GLY A 32 -9.41 -4.14 11.33
CA GLY A 32 -10.52 -4.85 10.69
C GLY A 32 -10.42 -4.77 9.16
N ASP A 33 -11.54 -5.01 8.48
CA ASP A 33 -11.62 -4.89 7.03
C ASP A 33 -11.95 -3.44 6.63
N ARG A 34 -10.96 -2.73 6.09
CA ARG A 34 -11.11 -1.34 5.65
C ARG A 34 -10.53 -1.17 4.25
N PRO A 35 -11.11 -0.29 3.42
CA PRO A 35 -10.54 0.09 2.13
C PRO A 35 -9.29 0.96 2.36
N GLY A 36 -8.18 0.32 2.71
CA GLY A 36 -6.85 0.92 2.92
C GLY A 36 -6.51 1.31 4.38
N PRO A 37 -5.24 1.70 4.63
CA PRO A 37 -4.07 1.51 3.77
C PRO A 37 -3.74 0.02 3.58
N ARG A 38 -3.12 -0.34 2.45
CA ARG A 38 -2.67 -1.71 2.18
C ARG A 38 -1.55 -2.07 3.14
N ILE A 39 -1.53 -3.32 3.58
CA ILE A 39 -0.59 -3.81 4.58
C ILE A 39 0.37 -4.77 3.89
N HIS A 40 1.67 -4.52 4.02
CA HIS A 40 2.74 -5.43 3.61
C HIS A 40 3.54 -5.84 4.84
N TYR A 41 3.63 -7.13 5.10
CA TYR A 41 4.49 -7.68 6.14
C TYR A 41 5.59 -8.54 5.53
N HIS A 42 6.85 -8.19 5.79
CA HIS A 42 8.00 -8.92 5.27
C HIS A 42 9.15 -8.85 6.27
N GLU A 43 9.78 -9.99 6.56
CA GLU A 43 10.97 -10.10 7.42
C GLU A 43 10.86 -9.39 8.79
N GLY A 44 9.68 -9.40 9.42
CA GLY A 44 9.47 -8.73 10.71
C GLY A 44 9.26 -7.22 10.63
N PHE A 45 9.03 -6.70 9.43
CA PHE A 45 8.67 -5.30 9.18
C PHE A 45 7.27 -5.22 8.60
N LEU A 46 6.48 -4.33 9.19
CA LEU A 46 5.16 -3.98 8.71
C LEU A 46 5.27 -2.68 7.92
N THR A 47 4.65 -2.59 6.76
CA THR A 47 4.60 -1.36 5.96
C THR A 47 3.17 -1.08 5.56
N LEU A 48 2.72 0.14 5.80
CA LEU A 48 1.43 0.63 5.33
C LEU A 48 1.63 1.41 4.04
N VAL A 49 0.84 1.09 3.03
CA VAL A 49 0.89 1.73 1.72
C VAL A 49 -0.48 2.30 1.40
N THR A 50 -0.56 3.62 1.26
CA THR A 50 -1.70 4.29 0.62
C THR A 50 -1.36 4.48 -0.86
N PRO A 51 -1.88 3.62 -1.75
CA PRO A 51 -1.52 3.65 -3.16
C PRO A 51 -2.04 4.92 -3.84
N SER A 52 -1.24 5.46 -4.74
CA SER A 52 -1.65 6.50 -5.67
C SER A 52 -2.61 5.96 -6.74
N PRO A 53 -3.39 6.83 -7.42
CA PRO A 53 -4.20 6.41 -8.57
C PRO A 53 -3.38 5.72 -9.68
N LEU A 54 -2.11 6.12 -9.85
CA LEU A 54 -1.22 5.49 -10.83
C LEU A 54 -0.81 4.07 -10.39
N HIS A 55 -0.57 3.86 -9.10
CA HIS A 55 -0.33 2.52 -8.55
C HIS A 55 -1.53 1.62 -8.81
N GLU A 56 -2.74 2.09 -8.46
CA GLU A 56 -3.97 1.34 -8.65
C GLU A 56 -4.18 0.95 -10.12
N TYR A 57 -4.08 1.92 -11.03
CA TYR A 57 -4.20 1.65 -12.47
C TYR A 57 -3.19 0.60 -12.99
N ARG A 58 -1.95 0.63 -12.49
CA ARG A 58 -0.92 -0.35 -12.87
C ARG A 58 -1.22 -1.73 -12.30
N ALA A 59 -1.73 -1.80 -11.07
CA ALA A 59 -2.13 -3.06 -10.45
C ALA A 59 -3.27 -3.73 -11.24
N ASP A 60 -4.31 -2.97 -11.61
CA ASP A 60 -5.42 -3.47 -12.42
C ASP A 60 -4.96 -4.01 -13.79
N ARG A 61 -4.05 -3.28 -14.44
CA ARG A 61 -3.49 -3.71 -15.73
C ARG A 61 -2.70 -5.01 -15.62
N LEU A 62 -1.95 -5.19 -14.53
CA LEU A 62 -1.19 -6.42 -14.27
C LEU A 62 -2.13 -7.60 -13.96
N ASP A 63 -3.17 -7.38 -13.15
CA ASP A 63 -4.18 -8.40 -12.87
C ASP A 63 -4.87 -8.89 -14.14
N GLY A 64 -5.23 -7.97 -15.05
CA GLY A 64 -5.76 -8.30 -16.36
C GLY A 64 -4.82 -9.16 -17.22
N LEU A 65 -3.50 -8.92 -17.14
CA LEU A 65 -2.51 -9.74 -17.85
C LEU A 65 -2.35 -11.15 -17.26
N VAL A 66 -2.43 -11.29 -15.93
CA VAL A 66 -2.35 -12.59 -15.26
C VAL A 66 -3.58 -13.43 -15.59
N LYS A 67 -4.78 -12.83 -15.55
CA LYS A 67 -6.05 -13.51 -15.86
C LYS A 67 -6.23 -13.91 -17.32
N ALA A 68 -5.47 -13.27 -18.23
CA ALA A 68 -5.50 -13.57 -19.66
C ALA A 68 -4.60 -14.77 -20.06
N ARG A 69 -3.88 -15.37 -19.11
CA ARG A 69 -3.13 -16.62 -19.29
C ARG A 69 -3.95 -17.83 -18.82
#